data_AF-A0A2M9Z4X7-F1
#
_entry.id   AF-A0A2M9Z4X7-F1
#
_cell.length_a   1.000
_cell.length_b   1.000
_cell.length_c   1.000
_cell.angle_alpha   90.00
_cell.angle_beta   90.00
_cell.angle_gamma   90.00
#
_symmetry.space_group_name_H-M   'P 1'
#
loop_
_entity.id
_entity.type
_entity.pdbx_description
1 polymer ?
#
loop_
_entity_poly.entity_id
_entity_poly.type
_entity_poly.pdbx_seq_one_letter_code
_entity_poly.pdbx_strand_id
1 'polypeptide(L)'
;MNDLSQDEESREHEEQSQETVQLLDEDGNPHSFIVSEALEIDENQYLLLSPVLEEDLNLINLDVSSLRGEDNAGYFAVRLESEYGEDRLIEVRDKRELEDILAELNVDIV
;
A
#
# COMPACT_ATOMS: atom_id res chain seq x y z
N MET A 1 -23.97 -2.87 41.58
CA MET A 1 -23.42 -1.50 41.58
C MET A 1 -21.97 -1.63 41.16
N ASN A 2 -21.67 -1.02 40.01
CA ASN A 2 -20.37 -0.77 39.35
C ASN A 2 -19.34 -1.91 39.31
N ASP A 3 -19.12 -2.57 38.16
CA ASP A 3 -18.57 -2.02 36.90
C ASP A 3 -17.17 -1.43 37.10
N LEU A 4 -16.18 -2.10 36.51
CA LEU A 4 -14.98 -1.52 35.91
C LEU A 4 -14.20 -2.65 35.23
N SER A 5 -14.52 -2.84 33.97
CA SER A 5 -13.80 -3.61 32.96
C SER A 5 -12.32 -3.21 32.98
N GLN A 6 -11.44 -4.13 33.32
CA GLN A 6 -10.02 -4.04 32.98
C GLN A 6 -9.89 -4.45 31.51
N ASP A 7 -10.28 -3.53 30.64
CA ASP A 7 -9.73 -3.45 29.29
C ASP A 7 -8.46 -2.59 29.36
N GLU A 8 -7.57 -2.73 28.39
CA GLU A 8 -6.25 -2.06 28.31
C GLU A 8 -5.08 -2.81 28.99
N GLU A 9 -4.94 -4.11 28.71
CA GLU A 9 -3.58 -4.66 28.53
C GLU A 9 -3.11 -4.30 27.12
N SER A 10 -2.49 -3.12 27.07
CA SER A 10 -1.60 -2.61 26.04
C SER A 10 -0.72 -3.73 25.49
N ARG A 11 -1.01 -4.19 24.28
CA ARG A 11 -0.12 -5.05 23.51
C ARG A 11 1.03 -4.19 23.01
N GLU A 12 2.01 -4.00 23.87
CA GLU A 12 3.37 -3.63 23.48
C GLU A 12 3.97 -4.83 22.75
N HIS A 13 3.78 -4.84 21.43
CA HIS A 13 4.49 -5.72 20.52
C HIS A 13 5.29 -4.80 19.60
N GLU A 14 6.58 -4.67 19.91
CA GLU A 14 7.62 -4.22 18.99
C GLU A 14 7.74 -5.25 17.85
N GLU A 15 6.74 -5.30 16.98
CA GLU A 15 6.77 -6.02 15.73
C GLU A 15 7.30 -5.04 14.68
N GLN A 16 8.25 -5.47 13.85
CA GLN A 16 8.72 -4.73 12.68
C GLN A 16 7.50 -4.17 11.95
N SER A 17 7.25 -2.87 12.09
CA SER A 17 5.93 -2.28 11.86
C SER A 17 5.66 -2.25 10.37
N GLN A 18 5.18 -3.37 9.83
CA GLN A 18 4.57 -3.42 8.51
C GLN A 18 3.41 -2.44 8.55
N GLU A 19 3.59 -1.30 7.91
CA GLU A 19 2.64 -0.20 7.98
C GLU A 19 1.41 -0.61 7.18
N THR A 20 0.34 -0.99 7.87
CA THR A 20 -0.92 -1.37 7.22
C THR A 20 -1.78 -0.13 7.03
N VAL A 21 -2.28 0.06 5.81
CA VAL A 21 -3.21 1.14 5.46
C VAL A 21 -4.58 0.57 5.14
N GLN A 22 -5.63 1.26 5.59
CA GLN A 22 -7.01 0.94 5.23
C GLN A 22 -7.47 1.97 4.21
N LEU A 23 -7.82 1.48 3.02
CA LEU A 23 -8.33 2.30 1.94
C LEU A 23 -9.83 2.09 1.81
N LEU A 24 -10.55 3.15 1.48
CA LEU A 24 -11.95 3.07 1.13
C LEU A 24 -12.07 3.14 -0.39
N ASP A 25 -12.72 2.13 -0.98
CA ASP A 25 -13.04 2.15 -2.41
C ASP A 25 -14.17 3.15 -2.73
N GLU A 26 -14.51 3.34 -4.01
CA GLU A 26 -15.56 4.25 -4.48
C GLU A 26 -16.95 3.95 -3.88
N ASP A 27 -17.21 2.69 -3.51
CA ASP A 27 -18.44 2.26 -2.83
C ASP A 27 -18.38 2.43 -1.29
N GLY A 28 -17.23 2.86 -0.75
CA GLY A 28 -16.99 3.02 0.68
C GLY A 28 -16.60 1.73 1.40
N ASN A 29 -16.24 0.68 0.66
CA ASN A 29 -15.78 -0.59 1.24
C ASN A 29 -14.33 -0.45 1.72
N PRO A 30 -14.02 -0.84 2.98
CA PRO A 30 -12.67 -0.81 3.50
C PRO A 30 -11.86 -2.00 3.00
N HIS A 31 -10.73 -1.73 2.36
CA HIS A 31 -9.74 -2.69 1.93
C HIS A 31 -8.43 -2.48 2.69
N SER A 32 -7.87 -3.56 3.22
CA SER A 32 -6.66 -3.51 4.03
C SER A 32 -5.46 -3.92 3.18
N PHE A 33 -4.47 -3.03 3.14
CA PHE A 33 -3.22 -3.26 2.44
C PHE A 33 -2.02 -3.08 3.37
N ILE A 34 -0.92 -3.75 3.02
CA ILE A 34 0.37 -3.55 3.65
C ILE A 34 1.20 -2.64 2.74
N VAL A 35 1.69 -1.52 3.28
CA VAL A 35 2.69 -0.70 2.61
C VAL A 35 3.96 -1.53 2.51
N SER A 36 4.26 -1.97 1.30
CA SER A 36 5.45 -2.78 1.01
C SER A 36 6.64 -1.87 0.74
N GLU A 37 6.40 -0.78 0.01
CA GLU A 37 7.44 0.18 -0.34
C GLU A 37 6.84 1.57 -0.61
N ALA A 38 7.65 2.60 -0.43
CA ALA A 38 7.31 3.99 -0.74
C ALA A 38 8.39 4.58 -1.65
N LEU A 39 7.98 5.19 -2.76
CA LEU A 39 8.84 5.72 -3.80
C LEU A 39 8.54 7.21 -4.00
N GLU A 40 9.56 8.00 -4.32
CA GLU A 40 9.42 9.42 -4.66
C GLU A 40 9.97 9.63 -6.07
N ILE A 41 9.10 9.96 -7.02
CA ILE A 41 9.44 10.11 -8.44
C ILE A 41 8.86 11.43 -8.94
N ASP A 42 9.71 12.28 -9.54
CA ASP A 42 9.31 13.57 -10.14
C ASP A 42 8.47 14.44 -9.19
N GLU A 43 8.91 14.55 -7.92
CA GLU A 43 8.22 15.29 -6.83
C GLU A 43 6.88 14.69 -6.39
N ASN A 44 6.45 13.56 -6.95
CA ASN A 44 5.27 12.81 -6.52
C ASN A 44 5.66 11.66 -5.60
N GLN A 45 4.83 11.41 -4.59
CA GLN A 45 5.00 10.29 -3.66
C GLN A 45 4.09 9.13 -4.09
N TYR A 46 4.67 7.96 -4.26
CA TYR A 46 3.98 6.73 -4.63
C TYR A 46 4.13 5.70 -3.52
N LEU A 47 3.05 4.99 -3.23
CA LEU A 47 3.05 3.88 -2.29
C LEU A 47 2.71 2.59 -3.03
N LEU A 48 3.50 1.56 -2.74
CA LEU A 48 3.30 0.22 -3.25
C LEU A 48 2.65 -0.62 -2.17
N LEU A 49 1.42 -0.99 -2.43
CA LEU A 49 0.55 -1.64 -1.47
C LEU A 49 0.39 -3.12 -1.84
N SER A 50 0.69 -4.01 -0.90
CA SER A 50 0.40 -5.43 -1.04
C SER A 50 -0.97 -5.73 -0.43
N PRO A 51 -1.88 -6.37 -1.18
CA PRO A 51 -3.16 -6.81 -0.64
C PRO A 51 -2.92 -7.85 0.46
N VAL A 52 -3.66 -7.72 1.55
CA VAL A 52 -3.64 -8.70 2.65
C VAL A 52 -4.56 -9.88 2.34
N LEU A 53 -5.67 -9.61 1.65
CA LEU A 53 -6.67 -10.60 1.29
C LEU A 53 -6.52 -11.02 -0.18
N GLU A 54 -6.79 -12.29 -0.46
CA GLU A 54 -6.72 -12.81 -1.83
C GLU A 54 -7.76 -12.17 -2.77
N GLU A 55 -8.87 -11.65 -2.23
CA GLU A 55 -9.88 -10.93 -3.02
C GLU A 55 -9.34 -9.63 -3.61
N ASP A 56 -8.44 -8.97 -2.88
CA ASP A 56 -7.81 -7.69 -3.23
C ASP A 56 -6.66 -7.86 -4.24
N LEU A 57 -6.24 -9.09 -4.55
CA LEU A 57 -5.26 -9.37 -5.61
C LEU A 57 -5.72 -8.87 -6.98
N ASN A 58 -7.03 -8.72 -7.19
CA ASN A 58 -7.58 -8.17 -8.42
C ASN A 58 -7.36 -6.65 -8.55
N LEU A 59 -7.01 -5.97 -7.47
CA LEU A 59 -6.74 -4.53 -7.45
C LEU A 59 -5.30 -4.20 -7.90
N ILE A 60 -4.41 -5.20 -7.93
CA ILE A 60 -3.03 -5.05 -8.39
C ILE A 60 -2.98 -4.45 -9.79
N ASN A 61 -2.32 -3.29 -9.90
CA ASN A 61 -2.10 -2.57 -11.17
C ASN A 61 -0.63 -2.60 -11.62
N LEU A 62 0.29 -2.98 -10.73
CA LEU A 62 1.72 -3.08 -10.99
C LEU A 62 2.18 -4.54 -10.97
N ASP A 63 2.54 -5.08 -12.12
CA ASP A 63 3.13 -6.42 -12.21
C ASP A 63 4.64 -6.36 -12.02
N VAL A 64 5.15 -6.99 -10.94
CA VAL A 64 6.59 -7.10 -10.67
C VAL A 64 7.09 -8.55 -10.82
N SER A 65 6.25 -9.44 -11.35
CA SER A 65 6.58 -10.86 -11.54
C SER A 65 7.85 -11.03 -12.39
N SER A 66 8.00 -10.17 -13.40
CA SER A 66 9.18 -10.12 -14.26
C SER A 66 10.46 -9.68 -13.54
N LEU A 67 10.36 -8.87 -12.49
CA LEU A 67 11.49 -8.37 -11.69
C LEU A 67 11.90 -9.37 -10.60
N ARG A 68 10.93 -9.91 -9.86
CA ARG A 68 11.21 -10.80 -8.72
C ARG A 68 11.36 -12.27 -9.12
N GLY A 69 10.95 -12.64 -10.33
CA GLY A 69 10.92 -14.04 -10.78
C GLY A 69 9.89 -14.89 -10.03
N GLU A 70 8.91 -14.25 -9.38
CA GLU A 70 7.83 -14.89 -8.65
C GLU A 70 6.52 -14.72 -9.40
N ASP A 71 5.79 -15.82 -9.61
CA ASP A 71 4.50 -15.83 -10.29
C ASP A 71 3.44 -15.19 -9.36
N ASN A 72 2.74 -14.16 -9.83
CA ASN A 72 1.80 -13.32 -9.05
C ASN A 72 2.44 -12.36 -8.04
N ALA A 73 3.71 -11.98 -8.23
CA ALA A 73 4.26 -10.84 -7.51
C ALA A 73 3.81 -9.52 -8.18
N GLY A 74 3.00 -8.75 -7.47
CA GLY A 74 2.50 -7.46 -7.94
C GLY A 74 2.11 -6.57 -6.77
N TYR A 75 2.05 -5.26 -7.03
CA TYR A 75 1.66 -4.26 -6.05
C TYR A 75 0.50 -3.42 -6.58
N PHE A 76 -0.28 -2.88 -5.66
CA PHE A 76 -1.21 -1.80 -5.93
C PHE A 76 -0.47 -0.47 -5.75
N ALA A 77 -0.06 0.11 -6.86
CA ALA A 77 0.62 1.39 -6.92
C ALA A 77 -0.40 2.53 -6.86
N VAL A 78 -0.27 3.36 -5.82
CA VAL A 78 -1.08 4.56 -5.61
C VAL A 78 -0.19 5.77 -5.42
N ARG A 79 -0.62 6.92 -5.92
CA ARG A 79 0.00 8.22 -5.67
C ARG A 79 -0.64 8.87 -4.46
N LEU A 80 0.18 9.36 -3.54
CA LEU A 80 -0.26 10.16 -2.42
C LEU A 80 -0.42 11.62 -2.85
N GLU A 81 -1.62 12.16 -2.66
CA GLU A 81 -1.93 13.57 -2.87
C GLU A 81 -2.54 14.15 -1.60
N SER A 82 -1.88 15.14 -0.99
CA SER A 82 -2.48 15.91 0.10
C SER A 82 -3.32 17.05 -0.48
N GLU A 83 -4.65 16.91 -0.44
CA GLU A 83 -5.58 17.98 -0.85
C GLU A 83 -6.40 18.44 0.36
N TYR A 84 -6.42 19.74 0.63
CA TYR A 84 -7.19 20.34 1.74
C TYR A 84 -6.90 19.79 3.15
N GLY A 85 -5.73 19.20 3.37
CA GLY A 85 -5.35 18.60 4.66
C GLY A 85 -5.88 17.18 4.86
N GLU A 86 -6.44 16.59 3.80
CA GLU A 86 -6.78 15.17 3.72
C GLU A 86 -5.81 14.49 2.74
N ASP A 87 -5.15 13.44 3.21
CA ASP A 87 -4.31 12.60 2.37
C ASP A 87 -5.19 11.66 1.54
N ARG A 88 -5.12 11.80 0.22
CA ARG A 88 -5.83 10.96 -0.74
C ARG A 88 -4.84 10.07 -1.47
N LEU A 89 -5.22 8.81 -1.63
CA LEU A 89 -4.47 7.82 -2.39
C LEU A 89 -5.16 7.63 -3.73
N ILE A 90 -4.45 7.97 -4.80
CA ILE A 90 -4.95 7.96 -6.18
C ILE A 90 -4.33 6.80 -6.91
N GLU A 91 -5.15 5.88 -7.41
CA GLU A 91 -4.68 4.76 -8.21
C GLU A 91 -3.88 5.23 -9.44
N VAL A 92 -2.66 4.72 -9.59
CA VAL A 92 -1.84 5.00 -10.77
C VAL A 92 -2.34 4.13 -11.93
N ARG A 93 -2.94 4.78 -12.94
CA ARG A 93 -3.42 4.12 -14.16
C ARG A 93 -2.56 4.41 -15.40
N ASP A 94 -1.70 5.43 -15.33
CA ASP A 94 -0.85 5.79 -16.45
C ASP A 94 0.29 4.79 -16.57
N LYS A 95 0.44 4.22 -17.77
CA LYS A 95 1.48 3.22 -18.04
C LYS A 95 2.89 3.77 -17.87
N ARG A 96 3.12 5.05 -18.21
CA ARG A 96 4.45 5.64 -18.08
C ARG A 96 4.83 5.80 -16.62
N GLU A 97 3.89 6.24 -15.78
CA GLU A 97 4.12 6.31 -14.32
C GLU A 97 4.42 4.91 -13.75
N LEU A 98 3.69 3.88 -14.15
CA LEU A 98 3.96 2.50 -13.72
C LEU A 98 5.33 2.00 -14.21
N GLU A 99 5.73 2.35 -15.44
CA GLU A 99 7.06 2.03 -15.96
C GLU A 99 8.19 2.73 -15.20
N ASP A 100 8.02 4.01 -14.85
CA ASP A 100 8.96 4.76 -14.01
C ASP A 100 9.07 4.14 -12.61
N ILE A 101 7.93 3.79 -11.99
CA ILE A 101 7.89 3.07 -10.70
C ILE A 101 8.63 1.74 -10.79
N LEU A 102 8.38 0.94 -11.83
CA LEU A 102 9.07 -0.33 -12.06
C LEU A 102 10.58 -0.13 -12.26
N ALA A 103 10.97 0.93 -12.97
CA ALA A 103 12.36 1.24 -13.19
C ALA A 103 13.07 1.58 -11.88
N GLU A 104 12.44 2.39 -11.02
CA GLU A 104 12.97 2.75 -9.70
C GLU A 104 13.08 1.51 -8.80
N LEU A 105 12.04 0.67 -8.75
CA LEU A 105 12.07 -0.62 -8.06
C LEU A 105 13.22 -1.50 -8.49
N ASN A 106 13.49 -1.56 -9.81
CA ASN A 106 14.57 -2.38 -10.34
C ASN A 106 15.96 -1.86 -9.93
N VAL A 107 16.12 -0.56 -9.68
CA VAL A 107 17.41 0.03 -9.28
C VAL A 107 17.79 -0.36 -7.85
N ASP A 108 16.83 -0.62 -6.96
CA ASP A 108 17.12 -1.03 -5.57
C ASP A 108 17.59 -2.51 -5.46
N ILE A 109 17.37 -3.33 -6.49
CA ILE A 109 17.65 -4.79 -6.50
C ILE A 109 19.10 -5.11 -6.97
N VAL A 110 20.08 -4.20 -6.85
CA VAL A 110 21.47 -4.38 -7.36
C VAL A 110 22.55 -4.61 -6.30
#